data_AF-A0A7J8MKY8-F1
#
_entry.id   AF-A0A7J8MKY8-F1
#
_cell.length_a   1.000
_cell.length_b   1.000
_cell.length_c   1.000
_cell.angle_alpha   90.00
_cell.angle_beta   90.00
_cell.angle_gamma   90.00
#
_symmetry.space_group_name_H-M   'P 1'
#
loop_
_entity.id
_entity.type
_entity.pdbx_description
1 polymer ?
#
loop_
_entity_poly.entity_id
_entity_poly.type
_entity_poly.pdbx_seq_one_letter_code
_entity_poly.pdbx_strand_id
1 'polypeptide(L)'
;MAFAVARFIQKGGAFINYYMYQGGTNFGRTAGGPFIATSYDYDAPLDEYGLKRQPKWGHLKDLHRAIKLCEPALVNGDPTVIRLGNYEEAHVFNYKTGGCAAFLANYNPNSYAKVAFRNMHYNLPPWSISILPDCKNTVYNTARVGAQISRKKMVPVPMHGGFSWQACNEETASDVDSSFTMVGLLEQINTTRDATDYLWYTTNVKIDPREGFLKNGKSPVLTIFSAGHALHVFVNGQLSGSSYGSLEFPKLTFNQGVNLRAGVNTISLLSIAVGLPNVGPHFETWNAGILGPVTLNGLNEGRRDLSWQKWSYKIGLKGEALSLHSLSGSSSVEWAKGSLVAQRQPLTWYKTTFSAPAGNAPLALDMNSMGKGQIWINGQSIGRHWPAYKASGNCGACNYAGTFRENKCGTNCGEASQRWYHVPRSWLNPTDNLLVVFEESGGDPNGISLVRRETDSVCADIYEWQPTLMNYEMQASGKVNKPLRPKVHLECDMQGRKSRL
;
A
#
# COMPACT_ATOMS: atom_id res chain seq x y z
N MET A 1 -6.43 13.27 -13.73
CA MET A 1 -7.75 12.66 -13.48
C MET A 1 -8.92 13.50 -14.01
N ALA A 2 -9.14 14.74 -13.55
CA ALA A 2 -10.27 15.57 -14.03
C ALA A 2 -10.34 15.71 -15.56
N PHE A 3 -9.20 15.92 -16.22
CA PHE A 3 -9.11 15.94 -17.69
C PHE A 3 -9.63 14.65 -18.33
N ALA A 4 -9.25 13.47 -17.82
CA ALA A 4 -9.68 12.20 -18.38
C ALA A 4 -11.20 12.00 -18.26
N VAL A 5 -11.77 12.38 -17.11
CA VAL A 5 -13.23 12.36 -16.90
C VAL A 5 -13.94 13.31 -17.87
N ALA A 6 -13.53 14.59 -17.93
CA ALA A 6 -14.14 15.54 -18.84
C ALA A 6 -14.00 15.12 -20.31
N ARG A 7 -12.86 14.53 -20.70
CA ARG A 7 -12.61 14.00 -22.05
C ARG A 7 -13.50 12.82 -22.39
N PHE A 8 -13.85 11.98 -21.42
CA PHE A 8 -14.79 10.88 -21.60
C PHE A 8 -16.23 11.41 -21.73
N ILE A 9 -16.67 12.26 -20.80
CA ILE A 9 -18.03 12.84 -20.80
C ILE A 9 -18.29 13.66 -22.07
N GLN A 10 -17.34 14.51 -22.50
CA GLN A 10 -17.54 15.36 -23.67
C GLN A 10 -17.77 14.57 -24.97
N LYS A 11 -17.38 13.28 -25.00
CA LYS A 11 -17.54 12.37 -26.15
C LYS A 11 -18.81 11.50 -26.04
N GLY A 12 -19.73 11.82 -25.14
CA GLY A 12 -20.95 11.05 -24.90
C GLY A 12 -20.82 9.97 -23.82
N GLY A 13 -19.72 9.94 -23.07
CA GLY A 13 -19.59 9.06 -21.92
C GLY A 13 -20.63 9.37 -20.84
N ALA A 14 -21.35 8.36 -20.36
CA ALA A 14 -22.49 8.54 -19.46
C ALA A 14 -22.29 7.95 -18.04
N PHE A 15 -21.24 7.16 -17.83
CA PHE A 15 -20.93 6.55 -16.54
C PHE A 15 -19.43 6.60 -16.25
N ILE A 16 -19.07 7.13 -15.09
CA ILE A 16 -17.70 7.11 -14.58
C ILE A 16 -17.68 6.53 -13.17
N ASN A 17 -16.66 5.73 -12.89
CA ASN A 17 -16.37 5.26 -11.55
C ASN A 17 -14.89 5.52 -11.22
N TYR A 18 -14.62 6.06 -10.03
CA TYR A 18 -13.26 6.23 -9.55
C TYR A 18 -12.82 4.94 -8.87
N TYR A 19 -11.90 4.22 -9.51
CA TYR A 19 -11.19 3.13 -8.87
C TYR A 19 -9.84 3.67 -8.36
N MET A 20 -9.66 3.96 -7.07
CA MET A 20 -10.64 3.96 -5.97
C MET A 20 -11.13 5.36 -5.62
N TYR A 21 -12.37 5.49 -5.10
CA TYR A 21 -12.83 6.72 -4.44
C TYR A 21 -12.30 6.81 -2.99
N GLN A 22 -12.30 5.66 -2.31
CA GLN A 22 -11.54 5.39 -1.09
C GLN A 22 -10.98 3.98 -1.23
N GLY A 23 -9.67 3.81 -1.11
CA GLY A 23 -9.06 2.49 -1.20
C GLY A 23 -9.00 1.78 0.16
N GLY A 24 -8.45 2.44 1.19
CA GLY A 24 -8.43 1.93 2.56
C GLY A 24 -7.22 1.06 2.89
N THR A 25 -7.44 -0.03 3.63
CA THR A 25 -6.40 -0.89 4.20
C THR A 25 -6.77 -2.37 4.00
N ASN A 26 -5.80 -3.19 3.56
CA ASN A 26 -5.87 -4.64 3.50
C ASN A 26 -5.63 -5.22 4.91
N PHE A 27 -6.65 -5.18 5.78
CA PHE A 27 -6.57 -5.75 7.13
C PHE A 27 -6.46 -7.28 7.11
N GLY A 28 -5.93 -7.85 8.19
CA GLY A 28 -5.71 -9.29 8.27
C GLY A 28 -4.63 -9.79 7.32
N ARG A 29 -4.63 -11.10 7.08
CA ARG A 29 -3.70 -11.76 6.15
C ARG A 29 -4.38 -12.23 4.85
N THR A 30 -5.69 -12.35 4.83
CA THR A 30 -6.45 -12.85 3.66
C THR A 30 -6.93 -11.73 2.72
N ALA A 31 -6.55 -10.48 2.99
CA ALA A 31 -6.77 -9.35 2.08
C ALA A 31 -5.48 -8.99 1.35
N GLY A 32 -5.63 -8.50 0.11
CA GLY A 32 -4.51 -8.16 -0.78
C GLY A 32 -3.82 -9.38 -1.39
N GLY A 33 -2.67 -9.12 -2.04
CA GLY A 33 -1.79 -10.13 -2.61
C GLY A 33 -1.70 -10.12 -4.15
N PRO A 34 -0.64 -10.73 -4.71
CA PRO A 34 0.61 -11.05 -4.03
C PRO A 34 1.43 -9.76 -3.86
N PHE A 35 2.26 -9.61 -2.83
CA PHE A 35 3.12 -8.43 -2.60
C PHE A 35 2.42 -7.05 -2.54
N ILE A 36 1.08 -7.00 -2.51
CA ILE A 36 0.35 -5.76 -2.29
C ILE A 36 0.54 -5.34 -0.82
N ALA A 37 0.90 -4.07 -0.62
CA ALA A 37 1.07 -3.51 0.71
C ALA A 37 -0.23 -3.56 1.53
N THR A 38 -0.09 -3.45 2.85
CA THR A 38 -1.26 -3.36 3.76
C THR A 38 -2.05 -2.09 3.51
N SER A 39 -1.39 -0.99 3.16
CA SER A 39 -2.07 0.22 2.66
C SER A 39 -2.61 -0.02 1.26
N TYR A 40 -3.88 0.31 1.05
CA TYR A 40 -4.51 0.38 -0.27
C TYR A 40 -4.95 1.82 -0.58
N ASP A 41 -4.16 2.82 -0.15
CA ASP A 41 -4.48 4.25 -0.28
C ASP A 41 -4.84 4.68 -1.71
N TYR A 42 -4.16 4.13 -2.72
CA TYR A 42 -4.40 4.35 -4.16
C TYR A 42 -4.29 5.82 -4.62
N ASP A 43 -3.73 6.71 -3.78
CA ASP A 43 -3.83 8.17 -3.96
C ASP A 43 -5.30 8.61 -4.14
N ALA A 44 -6.25 7.90 -3.52
CA ALA A 44 -7.67 8.09 -3.74
C ALA A 44 -8.17 9.47 -3.23
N PRO A 45 -9.31 9.98 -3.73
CA PRO A 45 -9.94 11.21 -3.25
C PRO A 45 -10.16 11.23 -1.72
N LEU A 46 -10.48 10.10 -1.11
CA LEU A 46 -10.34 9.89 0.33
C LEU A 46 -9.11 9.03 0.57
N ASP A 47 -8.20 9.48 1.43
CA ASP A 47 -6.99 8.71 1.74
C ASP A 47 -7.32 7.44 2.55
N GLU A 48 -6.32 6.59 2.77
CA GLU A 48 -6.44 5.34 3.54
C GLU A 48 -7.22 5.51 4.86
N TYR A 49 -7.05 6.66 5.51
CA TYR A 49 -7.61 6.97 6.83
C TYR A 49 -8.98 7.65 6.75
N GLY A 50 -9.56 7.78 5.56
CA GLY A 50 -10.86 8.41 5.32
C GLY A 50 -10.82 9.94 5.31
N LEU A 51 -9.63 10.56 5.30
CA LEU A 51 -9.52 12.01 5.21
C LEU A 51 -9.60 12.47 3.75
N LYS A 52 -10.18 13.66 3.53
CA LYS A 52 -10.24 14.27 2.19
C LYS A 52 -8.83 14.56 1.70
N ARG A 53 -8.45 13.95 0.57
CA ARG A 53 -7.19 14.23 -0.12
C ARG A 53 -7.33 15.47 -0.97
N GLN A 54 -6.96 16.60 -0.39
CA GLN A 54 -7.00 17.89 -1.08
C GLN A 54 -5.67 18.15 -1.81
N PRO A 55 -5.71 18.67 -3.06
CA PRO A 55 -6.87 19.27 -3.72
C PRO A 55 -7.72 18.29 -4.55
N LYS A 56 -7.29 17.02 -4.70
CA LYS A 56 -7.91 16.03 -5.60
C LYS A 56 -9.42 15.88 -5.37
N TRP A 57 -9.84 15.68 -4.12
CA TRP A 57 -11.25 15.53 -3.75
C TRP A 57 -12.05 16.78 -4.09
N GLY A 58 -11.55 17.97 -3.71
CA GLY A 58 -12.24 19.23 -3.96
C GLY A 58 -12.37 19.54 -5.45
N HIS A 59 -11.30 19.31 -6.21
CA HIS A 59 -11.26 19.52 -7.66
C HIS A 59 -12.24 18.60 -8.40
N LEU A 60 -12.32 17.32 -8.01
CA LEU A 60 -13.32 16.40 -8.56
C LEU A 60 -14.75 16.73 -8.14
N LYS A 61 -14.97 17.18 -6.90
CA LYS A 61 -16.29 17.64 -6.45
C LYS A 61 -16.77 18.81 -7.33
N ASP A 62 -15.91 19.77 -7.63
CA ASP A 62 -16.28 20.91 -8.48
C ASP A 62 -16.45 20.51 -9.95
N LEU A 63 -15.68 19.53 -10.45
CA LEU A 63 -15.94 18.89 -11.75
C LEU A 63 -17.35 18.28 -11.81
N HIS A 64 -17.74 17.50 -10.80
CA HIS A 64 -19.08 16.89 -10.78
C HIS A 64 -20.19 17.93 -10.75
N ARG A 65 -20.02 19.02 -10.00
CA ARG A 65 -20.97 20.14 -10.01
C ARG A 65 -21.09 20.77 -11.40
N ALA A 66 -19.97 20.98 -12.10
CA ALA A 66 -19.99 21.48 -13.48
C ALA A 66 -20.68 20.51 -14.45
N ILE A 67 -20.45 19.20 -14.31
CA ILE A 67 -21.14 18.17 -15.10
C ILE A 67 -22.64 18.18 -14.81
N LYS A 68 -23.04 18.32 -13.53
CA LYS A 68 -24.46 18.38 -13.14
C LYS A 68 -25.18 19.59 -13.73
N LEU A 69 -24.52 20.74 -13.85
CA LEU A 69 -25.09 21.88 -14.57
C LEU A 69 -25.30 21.58 -16.08
N CYS A 70 -24.46 20.72 -16.66
CA CYS A 70 -24.57 20.31 -18.07
C CYS A 70 -25.55 19.14 -18.28
N GLU A 71 -26.00 18.47 -17.21
CA GLU A 71 -26.76 17.22 -17.28
C GLU A 71 -27.98 17.29 -18.20
N PRO A 72 -28.84 18.34 -18.18
CA PRO A 72 -29.99 18.42 -19.10
C PRO A 72 -29.60 18.40 -20.58
N ALA A 73 -28.45 18.96 -20.94
CA ALA A 73 -27.95 18.93 -22.32
C ALA A 73 -27.27 17.59 -22.64
N LEU A 74 -26.49 17.04 -21.70
CA LEU A 74 -25.77 15.77 -21.86
C LEU A 74 -26.71 14.58 -22.09
N VAL A 75 -27.89 14.56 -21.46
CA VAL A 75 -28.85 13.45 -21.58
C VAL A 75 -29.79 13.56 -22.79
N ASN A 76 -29.71 14.66 -23.56
CA ASN A 76 -30.66 14.94 -24.64
C ASN A 76 -30.10 14.66 -26.05
N GLY A 77 -28.84 14.25 -26.18
CA GLY A 77 -28.27 13.86 -27.47
C GLY A 77 -26.75 13.82 -27.48
N ASP A 78 -26.21 13.51 -28.66
CA ASP A 78 -24.78 13.39 -28.87
C ASP A 78 -24.09 14.76 -29.07
N PRO A 79 -22.79 14.86 -28.75
CA PRO A 79 -22.04 16.07 -28.97
C PRO A 79 -21.83 16.32 -30.47
N THR A 80 -22.00 17.57 -30.89
CA THR A 80 -21.43 18.06 -32.15
C THR A 80 -20.00 18.52 -31.91
N VAL A 81 -19.04 17.98 -32.67
CA VAL A 81 -17.62 18.34 -32.55
C VAL A 81 -17.27 19.46 -33.53
N ILE A 82 -16.64 20.51 -33.03
CA ILE A 82 -16.18 21.66 -33.81
C ILE A 82 -14.68 21.79 -33.60
N ARG A 83 -13.91 21.80 -34.68
CA ARG A 83 -12.46 22.05 -34.64
C ARG A 83 -12.20 23.54 -34.39
N LEU A 84 -11.49 23.85 -33.30
CA LEU A 84 -11.12 25.23 -32.94
C LEU A 84 -9.66 25.55 -33.29
N GLY A 85 -8.82 24.54 -33.44
CA GLY A 85 -7.41 24.68 -33.78
C GLY A 85 -6.77 23.35 -34.18
N ASN A 86 -5.44 23.26 -34.01
CA ASN A 86 -4.70 22.03 -34.33
C ASN A 86 -4.82 20.98 -33.23
N TYR A 87 -4.92 21.42 -31.97
CA TYR A 87 -5.07 20.56 -30.80
C TYR A 87 -6.33 20.89 -30.00
N GLU A 88 -7.14 21.82 -30.50
CA GLU A 88 -8.28 22.39 -29.80
C GLU A 88 -9.61 22.03 -30.47
N GLU A 89 -10.56 21.58 -29.66
CA GLU A 89 -11.91 21.18 -30.08
C GLU A 89 -12.96 21.73 -29.13
N ALA A 90 -14.15 22.02 -29.65
CA ALA A 90 -15.37 22.18 -28.88
C ALA A 90 -16.27 20.95 -29.09
N HIS A 91 -16.77 20.40 -27.99
CA HIS A 91 -17.81 19.37 -27.99
C HIS A 91 -19.09 20.01 -27.46
N VAL A 92 -20.13 20.12 -28.29
CA VAL A 92 -21.32 20.92 -28.03
C VAL A 92 -22.56 20.05 -27.96
N PHE A 93 -23.26 20.10 -26.83
CA PHE A 93 -24.54 19.43 -26.61
C PHE A 93 -25.67 20.45 -26.69
N ASN A 94 -26.61 20.25 -27.60
CA ASN A 94 -27.75 21.15 -27.79
C ASN A 94 -29.03 20.56 -27.19
N TYR A 95 -29.86 21.41 -26.60
CA TYR A 95 -31.18 21.08 -26.09
C TYR A 95 -32.29 21.59 -27.02
N LYS A 96 -33.43 20.88 -27.09
CA LYS A 96 -34.55 21.23 -28.00
C LYS A 96 -35.17 22.61 -27.70
N THR A 97 -35.09 23.11 -26.46
CA THR A 97 -35.62 24.44 -26.10
C THR A 97 -34.55 25.56 -26.12
N GLY A 98 -33.43 25.36 -26.83
CA GLY A 98 -32.40 26.39 -27.01
C GLY A 98 -31.30 26.43 -25.92
N GLY A 99 -31.32 25.52 -24.94
CA GLY A 99 -30.22 25.33 -23.98
C GLY A 99 -29.00 24.67 -24.65
N CYS A 100 -27.80 24.89 -24.11
CA CYS A 100 -26.56 24.37 -24.70
C CYS A 100 -25.49 24.18 -23.63
N ALA A 101 -24.77 23.05 -23.65
CA ALA A 101 -23.54 22.85 -22.88
C ALA A 101 -22.35 22.60 -23.81
N ALA A 102 -21.18 23.17 -23.50
CA ALA A 102 -19.97 23.00 -24.30
C ALA A 102 -18.76 22.63 -23.45
N PHE A 103 -17.89 21.80 -24.04
CA PHE A 103 -16.59 21.43 -23.50
C PHE A 103 -15.51 21.90 -24.48
N LEU A 104 -14.66 22.81 -24.04
CA LEU A 104 -13.56 23.37 -24.85
C LEU A 104 -12.26 22.70 -24.43
N ALA A 105 -11.74 21.83 -25.29
CA ALA A 105 -10.56 21.02 -25.02
C ALA A 105 -9.30 21.61 -25.66
N ASN A 106 -8.19 21.55 -24.94
CA ASN A 106 -6.83 21.71 -25.46
C ASN A 106 -6.04 20.42 -25.17
N TYR A 107 -5.74 19.66 -26.21
CA TYR A 107 -4.97 18.41 -26.11
C TYR A 107 -3.46 18.61 -26.22
N ASN A 108 -2.97 19.84 -26.43
CA ASN A 108 -1.55 20.12 -26.43
C ASN A 108 -1.02 20.03 -24.98
N PRO A 109 -0.04 19.15 -24.68
CA PRO A 109 0.48 19.01 -23.33
C PRO A 109 1.45 20.13 -22.92
N ASN A 110 1.91 20.95 -23.87
CA ASN A 110 3.04 21.85 -23.67
C ASN A 110 2.64 23.34 -23.71
N SER A 111 1.58 23.71 -24.43
CA SER A 111 1.24 25.11 -24.67
C SER A 111 -0.19 25.47 -24.30
N TYR A 112 -0.34 26.71 -23.79
CA TYR A 112 -1.63 27.37 -23.69
C TYR A 112 -2.20 27.63 -25.08
N ALA A 113 -3.52 27.65 -25.19
CA ALA A 113 -4.23 28.02 -26.42
C ALA A 113 -5.27 29.11 -26.14
N LYS A 114 -5.39 30.07 -27.05
CA LYS A 114 -6.48 31.05 -27.07
C LYS A 114 -7.41 30.70 -28.22
N VAL A 115 -8.64 30.30 -27.91
CA VAL A 115 -9.63 29.88 -28.91
C VAL A 115 -10.79 30.87 -28.98
N ALA A 116 -11.41 30.98 -30.17
CA ALA A 116 -12.65 31.72 -30.35
C ALA A 116 -13.82 30.73 -30.44
N PHE A 117 -14.84 30.90 -29.60
CA PHE A 117 -16.06 30.09 -29.60
C PHE A 117 -17.27 30.97 -29.31
N ARG A 118 -18.28 30.93 -30.19
CA ARG A 118 -19.52 31.76 -30.11
C ARG A 118 -19.25 33.24 -29.80
N ASN A 119 -18.36 33.86 -30.57
CA ASN A 119 -17.95 35.27 -30.46
C ASN A 119 -17.27 35.65 -29.13
N MET A 120 -16.79 34.68 -28.36
CA MET A 120 -16.00 34.91 -27.15
C MET A 120 -14.64 34.21 -27.23
N HIS A 121 -13.68 34.70 -26.44
CA HIS A 121 -12.34 34.13 -26.37
C HIS A 121 -12.10 33.39 -25.06
N TYR A 122 -11.47 32.22 -25.15
CA TYR A 122 -11.15 31.37 -24.01
C TYR A 122 -9.68 31.00 -24.00
N ASN A 123 -9.04 31.13 -22.84
CA ASN A 123 -7.66 30.71 -22.62
C ASN A 123 -7.65 29.32 -21.98
N LEU A 124 -7.22 28.32 -22.74
CA LEU A 124 -7.16 26.92 -22.33
C LEU A 124 -5.72 26.56 -21.93
N PRO A 125 -5.47 26.21 -20.65
CA PRO A 125 -4.18 25.64 -20.24
C PRO A 125 -3.80 24.39 -21.04
N PRO A 126 -2.50 24.01 -21.06
CA PRO A 126 -2.08 22.74 -21.63
C PRO A 126 -2.87 21.58 -21.02
N TRP A 127 -3.21 20.57 -21.83
CA TRP A 127 -3.86 19.34 -21.38
C TRP A 127 -5.09 19.57 -20.49
N SER A 128 -6.01 20.42 -20.95
CA SER A 128 -7.16 20.86 -20.15
C SER A 128 -8.46 20.93 -20.94
N ILE A 129 -9.57 20.86 -20.22
CA ILE A 129 -10.93 21.06 -20.75
C ILE A 129 -11.65 22.08 -19.87
N SER A 130 -12.21 23.12 -20.50
CA SER A 130 -13.14 24.06 -19.87
C SER A 130 -14.58 23.62 -20.08
N ILE A 131 -15.41 23.70 -19.05
CA ILE A 131 -16.83 23.30 -19.06
C ILE A 131 -17.71 24.55 -19.00
N LEU A 132 -18.63 24.67 -19.96
CA LEU A 132 -19.53 25.80 -20.14
C LEU A 132 -20.99 25.29 -20.18
N PRO A 133 -21.72 25.31 -19.07
CA PRO A 133 -23.09 24.75 -18.99
C PRO A 133 -24.14 25.49 -19.82
N ASP A 134 -23.82 26.71 -20.26
CA ASP A 134 -24.65 27.59 -21.09
C ASP A 134 -23.99 27.92 -22.45
N CYS A 135 -22.91 27.19 -22.80
CA CYS A 135 -22.06 27.46 -23.96
C CYS A 135 -21.43 28.86 -24.00
N LYS A 136 -21.41 29.56 -22.86
CA LYS A 136 -20.89 30.93 -22.75
C LYS A 136 -19.90 31.04 -21.58
N ASN A 137 -20.34 30.81 -20.35
CA ASN A 137 -19.54 31.05 -19.16
C ASN A 137 -18.76 29.81 -18.74
N THR A 138 -17.44 29.93 -18.59
CA THR A 138 -16.63 28.84 -18.03
C THR A 138 -16.84 28.75 -16.52
N VAL A 139 -17.42 27.63 -16.05
CA VAL A 139 -17.64 27.39 -14.61
C VAL A 139 -16.54 26.53 -13.99
N TYR A 140 -15.80 25.80 -14.83
CA TYR A 140 -14.73 24.89 -14.41
C TYR A 140 -13.71 24.68 -15.52
N ASN A 141 -12.44 24.52 -15.17
CA ASN A 141 -11.39 24.03 -16.08
C ASN A 141 -10.56 22.96 -15.37
N THR A 142 -10.27 21.85 -16.05
CA THR A 142 -9.63 20.67 -15.45
C THR A 142 -8.20 20.89 -14.94
N ALA A 143 -7.51 21.95 -15.40
CA ALA A 143 -6.15 22.30 -15.00
C ALA A 143 -6.09 23.53 -14.07
N ARG A 144 -7.20 24.25 -13.87
CA ARG A 144 -7.28 25.40 -12.95
C ARG A 144 -7.83 24.95 -11.60
N VAL A 145 -6.96 24.46 -10.75
CA VAL A 145 -7.31 23.92 -9.43
C VAL A 145 -7.59 25.07 -8.46
N GLY A 146 -8.87 25.33 -8.17
CA GLY A 146 -9.29 26.34 -7.18
C GLY A 146 -9.61 25.77 -5.79
N ALA A 147 -9.46 24.45 -5.62
CA ALA A 147 -9.63 23.79 -4.34
C ALA A 147 -8.40 24.01 -3.45
N GLN A 148 -8.62 24.07 -2.14
CA GLN A 148 -7.51 24.08 -1.18
C GLN A 148 -6.61 22.85 -1.35
N ILE A 149 -5.36 22.99 -0.97
CA ILE A 149 -4.34 21.96 -0.88
C ILE A 149 -4.09 21.72 0.61
N SER A 150 -4.12 20.48 1.05
CA SER A 150 -3.81 20.12 2.44
C SER A 150 -2.63 19.15 2.47
N ARG A 151 -1.57 19.50 3.18
CA ARG A 151 -0.49 18.55 3.49
C ARG A 151 -0.83 17.82 4.78
N LYS A 152 -0.76 16.49 4.76
CA LYS A 152 -0.97 15.65 5.94
C LYS A 152 0.38 15.25 6.54
N LYS A 153 0.43 15.11 7.86
CA LYS A 153 1.59 14.57 8.59
C LYS A 153 1.17 13.50 9.58
N MET A 154 2.12 12.64 9.92
CA MET A 154 2.00 11.69 11.03
C MET A 154 2.74 12.27 12.24
N VAL A 155 1.99 12.61 13.29
CA VAL A 155 2.53 13.21 14.52
C VAL A 155 2.57 12.14 15.61
N PRO A 156 3.73 11.87 16.23
CA PRO A 156 3.80 10.96 17.38
C PRO A 156 2.83 11.35 18.49
N VAL A 157 2.14 10.36 19.05
CA VAL A 157 1.36 10.49 20.27
C VAL A 157 2.34 10.56 21.45
N PRO A 158 2.30 11.62 22.28
CA PRO A 158 3.14 11.68 23.47
C PRO A 158 2.80 10.54 24.42
N MET A 159 3.77 9.67 24.68
CA MET A 159 3.67 8.59 25.66
C MET A 159 4.92 8.63 26.56
N HIS A 160 4.73 8.79 27.87
CA HIS A 160 5.84 8.79 28.82
C HIS A 160 6.56 7.45 28.78
N GLY A 161 7.84 7.44 28.40
CA GLY A 161 8.68 6.24 28.34
C GLY A 161 8.41 5.29 27.16
N GLY A 162 7.50 5.64 26.24
CA GLY A 162 7.12 4.77 25.12
C GLY A 162 6.33 3.53 25.54
N PHE A 163 6.31 2.51 24.67
CA PHE A 163 5.67 1.23 24.97
C PHE A 163 6.56 0.37 25.88
N SER A 164 5.94 -0.26 26.87
CA SER A 164 6.62 -1.23 27.74
C SER A 164 6.48 -2.63 27.17
N TRP A 165 7.50 -3.07 26.44
CA TRP A 165 7.46 -4.34 25.70
C TRP A 165 7.76 -5.56 26.56
N GLN A 166 7.15 -6.67 26.16
CA GLN A 166 7.51 -8.02 26.57
C GLN A 166 7.77 -8.85 25.30
N ALA A 167 8.67 -9.83 25.36
CA ALA A 167 9.05 -10.64 24.21
C ALA A 167 8.95 -12.15 24.50
N CYS A 168 8.60 -12.92 23.48
CA CYS A 168 8.66 -14.37 23.48
C CYS A 168 9.25 -14.84 22.15
N ASN A 169 10.32 -15.63 22.20
CA ASN A 169 10.96 -16.13 20.99
C ASN A 169 10.15 -17.31 20.43
N GLU A 170 9.93 -17.30 19.13
CA GLU A 170 9.36 -18.43 18.40
C GLU A 170 10.47 -19.45 18.15
N GLU A 171 10.22 -20.71 18.51
CA GLU A 171 11.17 -21.79 18.30
C GLU A 171 11.21 -22.22 16.82
N THR A 172 12.40 -22.49 16.31
CA THR A 172 12.56 -23.12 14.98
C THR A 172 11.91 -24.50 14.97
N ALA A 173 11.23 -24.86 13.89
CA ALA A 173 10.63 -26.19 13.77
C ALA A 173 11.68 -27.30 13.86
N SER A 174 11.44 -28.25 14.77
CA SER A 174 12.20 -29.49 14.94
C SER A 174 11.40 -30.68 14.38
N ASP A 175 12.05 -31.84 14.18
CA ASP A 175 11.35 -33.07 13.76
C ASP A 175 10.26 -33.50 14.77
N VAL A 176 10.41 -33.13 16.05
CA VAL A 176 9.48 -33.50 17.13
C VAL A 176 8.18 -32.69 17.06
N ASP A 177 8.24 -31.47 16.50
CA ASP A 177 7.09 -30.58 16.33
C ASP A 177 6.45 -30.69 14.93
N SER A 178 6.81 -31.71 14.16
CA SER A 178 6.31 -31.90 12.80
C SER A 178 4.85 -32.34 12.80
N SER A 179 4.05 -31.72 11.94
CA SER A 179 2.66 -32.11 11.70
C SER A 179 2.57 -33.45 10.98
N PHE A 180 3.47 -33.68 10.01
CA PHE A 180 3.60 -34.93 9.25
C PHE A 180 4.94 -34.95 8.50
N THR A 181 5.24 -36.08 7.85
CA THR A 181 6.46 -36.24 7.03
C THR A 181 6.13 -36.82 5.67
N MET A 182 6.90 -36.45 4.65
CA MET A 182 6.75 -36.92 3.27
C MET A 182 8.12 -37.11 2.61
N VAL A 183 8.21 -38.03 1.66
CA VAL A 183 9.38 -38.10 0.77
C VAL A 183 9.14 -37.14 -0.38
N GLY A 184 10.02 -36.14 -0.54
CA GLY A 184 9.84 -35.09 -1.53
C GLY A 184 9.36 -33.75 -0.96
N LEU A 185 9.34 -32.77 -1.85
CA LEU A 185 8.96 -31.38 -1.59
C LEU A 185 7.48 -31.14 -1.97
N LEU A 186 6.72 -30.53 -1.07
CA LEU A 186 5.30 -30.21 -1.27
C LEU A 186 5.10 -28.73 -1.62
N GLU A 187 4.07 -28.45 -2.43
CA GLU A 187 3.65 -27.08 -2.73
C GLU A 187 2.96 -26.44 -1.51
N GLN A 188 3.23 -25.16 -1.26
CA GLN A 188 2.82 -24.50 -0.02
C GLN A 188 1.31 -24.29 0.08
N ILE A 189 0.64 -23.80 -0.97
CA ILE A 189 -0.80 -23.48 -0.93
C ILE A 189 -1.63 -24.75 -0.73
N ASN A 190 -1.28 -25.83 -1.43
CA ASN A 190 -1.93 -27.13 -1.30
C ASN A 190 -1.77 -27.70 0.11
N THR A 191 -0.63 -27.44 0.75
CA THR A 191 -0.31 -27.92 2.10
C THR A 191 -0.98 -27.09 3.19
N THR A 192 -0.87 -25.76 3.13
CA THR A 192 -1.40 -24.87 4.17
C THR A 192 -2.87 -24.54 3.99
N ARG A 193 -3.43 -24.75 2.78
CA ARG A 193 -4.77 -24.28 2.37
C ARG A 193 -4.98 -22.79 2.66
N ASP A 194 -3.89 -22.01 2.55
CA ASP A 194 -3.85 -20.60 2.94
C ASP A 194 -4.37 -20.34 4.37
N ALA A 195 -4.24 -21.30 5.30
CA ALA A 195 -4.62 -21.09 6.71
C ALA A 195 -3.63 -20.16 7.44
N THR A 196 -2.40 -20.07 6.94
CA THR A 196 -1.26 -19.31 7.47
C THR A 196 -0.32 -18.96 6.33
N ASP A 197 0.43 -17.87 6.50
CA ASP A 197 1.48 -17.46 5.56
C ASP A 197 2.72 -18.38 5.61
N TYR A 198 2.84 -19.20 6.66
CA TYR A 198 4.08 -19.88 7.04
C TYR A 198 4.02 -21.40 6.85
N LEU A 199 5.01 -21.96 6.18
CA LEU A 199 5.21 -23.42 6.09
C LEU A 199 6.67 -23.77 6.34
N TRP A 200 6.91 -24.61 7.34
CA TRP A 200 8.22 -25.17 7.63
C TRP A 200 8.49 -26.43 6.82
N TYR A 201 9.69 -26.52 6.25
CA TYR A 201 10.25 -27.70 5.61
C TYR A 201 11.54 -28.06 6.35
N THR A 202 11.55 -29.17 7.07
CA THR A 202 12.70 -29.61 7.87
C THR A 202 13.26 -30.92 7.34
N THR A 203 14.58 -31.01 7.23
CA THR A 203 15.27 -32.25 6.86
C THR A 203 16.57 -32.38 7.63
N ASN A 204 17.09 -33.61 7.73
CA ASN A 204 18.35 -33.89 8.40
C ASN A 204 19.43 -34.28 7.39
N VAL A 205 20.60 -33.67 7.53
CA VAL A 205 21.77 -33.97 6.70
C VAL A 205 22.88 -34.55 7.56
N LYS A 206 23.24 -35.81 7.30
CA LYS A 206 24.38 -36.46 7.94
C LYS A 206 25.68 -36.11 7.21
N ILE A 207 26.63 -35.57 7.95
CA ILE A 207 27.95 -35.16 7.49
C ILE A 207 29.00 -36.12 8.06
N ASP A 208 29.83 -36.69 7.18
CA ASP A 208 30.92 -37.58 7.61
C ASP A 208 32.01 -36.77 8.33
N PRO A 209 32.53 -37.23 9.48
CA PRO A 209 33.63 -36.55 10.18
C PRO A 209 34.90 -36.34 9.33
N ARG A 210 35.06 -37.07 8.21
CA ARG A 210 36.19 -36.96 7.26
C ARG A 210 35.96 -35.95 6.15
N GLU A 211 34.83 -35.25 6.14
CA GLU A 211 34.53 -34.22 5.13
C GLU A 211 35.65 -33.18 5.03
N GLY A 212 36.09 -32.89 3.80
CA GLY A 212 37.24 -32.02 3.55
C GLY A 212 37.01 -30.59 4.04
N PHE A 213 35.77 -30.11 3.97
CA PHE A 213 35.38 -28.77 4.40
C PHE A 213 35.60 -28.55 5.92
N LEU A 214 35.43 -29.59 6.73
CA LEU A 214 35.67 -29.55 8.18
C LEU A 214 37.15 -29.29 8.52
N LYS A 215 38.07 -29.70 7.64
CA LYS A 215 39.52 -29.56 7.84
C LYS A 215 40.08 -28.24 7.32
N ASN A 216 39.52 -27.73 6.23
CA ASN A 216 40.04 -26.55 5.53
C ASN A 216 39.29 -25.25 5.84
N GLY A 217 38.25 -25.30 6.69
CA GLY A 217 37.47 -24.15 7.10
C GLY A 217 36.54 -23.59 6.02
N LYS A 218 36.39 -24.27 4.87
CA LYS A 218 35.41 -23.90 3.85
C LYS A 218 34.00 -24.31 4.32
N SER A 219 33.00 -23.57 3.88
CA SER A 219 31.59 -23.92 4.12
C SER A 219 30.99 -24.55 2.87
N PRO A 220 30.27 -25.68 2.97
CA PRO A 220 29.49 -26.21 1.86
C PRO A 220 28.38 -25.23 1.50
N VAL A 221 28.02 -25.17 0.22
CA VAL A 221 27.06 -24.20 -0.31
C VAL A 221 25.69 -24.87 -0.43
N LEU A 222 24.70 -24.32 0.26
CA LEU A 222 23.31 -24.74 0.16
C LEU A 222 22.59 -23.87 -0.88
N THR A 223 22.04 -24.53 -1.89
CA THR A 223 21.23 -23.90 -2.94
C THR A 223 19.79 -24.39 -2.84
N ILE A 224 18.84 -23.47 -2.72
CA ILE A 224 17.40 -23.76 -2.61
C ILE A 224 16.67 -22.93 -3.65
N PHE A 225 15.90 -23.61 -4.51
CA PHE A 225 14.94 -22.97 -5.41
C PHE A 225 13.53 -23.00 -4.80
N SER A 226 12.87 -21.85 -4.78
CA SER A 226 11.50 -21.70 -4.29
C SER A 226 10.66 -20.94 -5.32
N ALA A 227 9.39 -21.32 -5.43
CA ALA A 227 8.42 -20.59 -6.22
C ALA A 227 8.02 -19.25 -5.57
N GLY A 228 8.44 -19.02 -4.32
CA GLY A 228 8.27 -17.77 -3.59
C GLY A 228 7.46 -17.95 -2.29
N HIS A 229 7.17 -16.89 -1.55
CA HIS A 229 7.47 -15.47 -1.85
C HIS A 229 8.67 -14.94 -1.04
N ALA A 230 8.91 -15.50 0.14
CA ALA A 230 10.13 -15.31 0.91
C ALA A 230 10.57 -16.62 1.57
N LEU A 231 11.83 -16.68 1.99
CA LEU A 231 12.48 -17.85 2.57
C LEU A 231 13.45 -17.43 3.65
N HIS A 232 13.35 -18.07 4.82
CA HIS A 232 14.39 -18.06 5.85
C HIS A 232 15.00 -19.45 6.00
N VAL A 233 16.32 -19.50 6.05
CA VAL A 233 17.10 -20.75 6.13
C VAL A 233 17.73 -20.85 7.51
N PHE A 234 17.34 -21.85 8.27
CA PHE A 234 17.93 -22.16 9.57
C PHE A 234 18.73 -23.45 9.49
N VAL A 235 19.93 -23.43 10.08
CA VAL A 235 20.81 -24.59 10.19
C VAL A 235 21.16 -24.78 11.65
N ASN A 236 20.83 -25.95 12.20
CA ASN A 236 21.00 -26.29 13.61
C ASN A 236 20.36 -25.25 14.56
N GLY A 237 19.18 -24.74 14.19
CA GLY A 237 18.42 -23.74 14.95
C GLY A 237 18.89 -22.28 14.79
N GLN A 238 19.97 -22.03 14.04
CA GLN A 238 20.49 -20.67 13.80
C GLN A 238 20.16 -20.17 12.41
N LEU A 239 19.73 -18.92 12.29
CA LEU A 239 19.45 -18.29 11.00
C LEU A 239 20.75 -18.18 10.20
N SER A 240 20.81 -18.86 9.05
CA SER A 240 21.93 -18.79 8.10
C SER A 240 21.74 -17.68 7.07
N GLY A 241 20.49 -17.37 6.70
CA GLY A 241 20.18 -16.25 5.82
C GLY A 241 18.74 -16.24 5.32
N SER A 242 18.42 -15.20 4.54
CA SER A 242 17.07 -14.91 4.07
C SER A 242 17.09 -14.51 2.60
N SER A 243 15.99 -14.78 1.88
CA SER A 243 15.79 -14.33 0.50
C SER A 243 14.31 -14.05 0.26
N TYR A 244 14.00 -13.09 -0.60
CA TYR A 244 12.61 -12.74 -0.94
C TYR A 244 12.52 -12.30 -2.40
N GLY A 245 11.37 -12.56 -3.02
CA GLY A 245 11.06 -12.12 -4.37
C GLY A 245 10.42 -10.73 -4.42
N SER A 246 9.81 -10.42 -5.55
CA SER A 246 9.00 -9.22 -5.77
C SER A 246 7.66 -9.58 -6.43
N LEU A 247 6.78 -8.59 -6.60
CA LEU A 247 5.51 -8.77 -7.32
C LEU A 247 5.72 -9.36 -8.74
N GLU A 248 6.70 -8.84 -9.48
CA GLU A 248 7.00 -9.27 -10.85
C GLU A 248 7.74 -10.62 -10.89
N PHE A 249 8.62 -10.87 -9.91
CA PHE A 249 9.43 -12.06 -9.82
C PHE A 249 9.33 -12.69 -8.42
N PRO A 250 8.24 -13.42 -8.12
CA PRO A 250 8.04 -14.03 -6.79
C PRO A 250 9.02 -15.17 -6.49
N LYS A 251 9.48 -15.86 -7.55
CA LYS A 251 10.44 -16.98 -7.47
C LYS A 251 11.77 -16.49 -6.91
N LEU A 252 12.40 -17.31 -6.08
CA LEU A 252 13.66 -16.95 -5.42
C LEU A 252 14.63 -18.12 -5.38
N THR A 253 15.91 -17.78 -5.30
CA THR A 253 17.01 -18.73 -5.10
C THR A 253 17.83 -18.28 -3.91
N PHE A 254 17.93 -19.14 -2.89
CA PHE A 254 18.92 -18.99 -1.84
C PHE A 254 20.19 -19.75 -2.25
N ASN A 255 21.35 -19.11 -2.17
CA ASN A 255 22.63 -19.72 -2.54
C ASN A 255 23.76 -19.17 -1.67
N GLN A 256 24.02 -19.79 -0.52
CA GLN A 256 25.03 -19.32 0.43
C GLN A 256 25.75 -20.49 1.12
N GLY A 257 26.95 -20.23 1.63
CA GLY A 257 27.69 -21.16 2.49
C GLY A 257 26.96 -21.35 3.82
N VAL A 258 26.84 -22.59 4.28
CA VAL A 258 26.18 -22.94 5.55
C VAL A 258 27.12 -23.64 6.51
N ASN A 259 26.97 -23.36 7.80
CA ASN A 259 27.81 -23.94 8.84
C ASN A 259 27.27 -25.32 9.27
N LEU A 260 27.92 -26.39 8.80
CA LEU A 260 27.58 -27.76 9.14
C LEU A 260 28.66 -28.38 10.03
N ARG A 261 28.25 -29.19 11.00
CA ARG A 261 29.13 -29.95 11.90
C ARG A 261 29.16 -31.43 11.52
N ALA A 262 30.18 -32.16 11.97
CA ALA A 262 30.21 -33.61 11.85
C ALA A 262 28.98 -34.25 12.53
N GLY A 263 28.42 -35.31 11.93
CA GLY A 263 27.21 -35.95 12.42
C GLY A 263 25.93 -35.38 11.79
N VAL A 264 24.82 -35.40 12.53
CA VAL A 264 23.51 -34.98 12.03
C VAL A 264 23.35 -33.47 12.18
N ASN A 265 22.97 -32.82 11.09
CA ASN A 265 22.60 -31.40 11.04
C ASN A 265 21.14 -31.27 10.65
N THR A 266 20.42 -30.39 11.33
CA THR A 266 19.02 -30.10 10.99
C THR A 266 18.96 -28.84 10.15
N ILE A 267 18.34 -28.93 8.98
CA ILE A 267 18.06 -27.80 8.10
C ILE A 267 16.55 -27.55 8.17
N SER A 268 16.17 -26.38 8.68
CA SER A 268 14.77 -25.96 8.78
C SER A 268 14.56 -24.73 7.89
N LEU A 269 13.69 -24.86 6.91
CA LEU A 269 13.39 -23.83 5.92
C LEU A 269 12.00 -23.28 6.21
N LEU A 270 11.90 -21.99 6.52
CA LEU A 270 10.62 -21.31 6.68
C LEU A 270 10.27 -20.65 5.35
N SER A 271 9.27 -21.19 4.67
CA SER A 271 8.71 -20.63 3.45
C SER A 271 7.54 -19.71 3.78
N ILE A 272 7.49 -18.54 3.16
CA ILE A 272 6.51 -17.50 3.46
C ILE A 272 5.76 -17.05 2.21
N ALA A 273 4.44 -17.10 2.26
CA ALA A 273 3.55 -16.54 1.24
C ALA A 273 3.11 -15.12 1.64
N VAL A 274 3.39 -14.14 0.79
CA VAL A 274 3.00 -12.72 1.01
C VAL A 274 1.77 -12.36 0.19
N GLY A 275 0.63 -12.96 0.55
CA GLY A 275 -0.61 -12.91 -0.26
C GLY A 275 -0.52 -13.76 -1.53
N LEU A 276 -1.67 -14.10 -2.13
CA LEU A 276 -1.75 -14.99 -3.29
C LEU A 276 -1.96 -14.22 -4.61
N PRO A 277 -1.55 -14.79 -5.76
CA PRO A 277 -1.81 -14.23 -7.08
C PRO A 277 -3.29 -13.87 -7.32
N ASN A 278 -3.53 -12.71 -7.95
CA ASN A 278 -4.88 -12.17 -8.18
C ASN A 278 -5.11 -11.67 -9.63
N VAL A 279 -4.12 -11.78 -10.51
CA VAL A 279 -4.22 -11.37 -11.91
C VAL A 279 -3.23 -12.15 -12.78
N GLY A 280 -3.65 -12.52 -14.00
CA GLY A 280 -2.86 -13.27 -14.97
C GLY A 280 -3.59 -14.51 -15.50
N PRO A 281 -3.30 -14.98 -16.73
CA PRO A 281 -3.86 -16.24 -17.21
C PRO A 281 -3.42 -17.39 -16.29
N HIS A 282 -4.39 -18.17 -15.83
CA HIS A 282 -4.17 -19.33 -14.96
C HIS A 282 -3.37 -19.03 -13.68
N PHE A 283 -3.56 -17.84 -13.09
CA PHE A 283 -2.83 -17.50 -11.86
C PHE A 283 -3.17 -18.45 -10.70
N GLU A 284 -4.33 -19.12 -10.74
CA GLU A 284 -4.74 -20.15 -9.79
C GLU A 284 -3.86 -21.40 -9.79
N THR A 285 -3.07 -21.61 -10.86
CA THR A 285 -2.14 -22.75 -10.97
C THR A 285 -0.70 -22.36 -10.64
N TRP A 286 -0.44 -21.12 -10.24
CA TRP A 286 0.91 -20.67 -9.91
C TRP A 286 1.28 -21.14 -8.51
N ASN A 287 2.41 -21.83 -8.41
CA ASN A 287 2.88 -22.43 -7.17
C ASN A 287 3.47 -21.38 -6.21
N ALA A 288 3.43 -21.68 -4.92
CA ALA A 288 4.26 -21.06 -3.90
C ALA A 288 5.06 -22.12 -3.13
N GLY A 289 6.11 -21.67 -2.44
CA GLY A 289 6.94 -22.51 -1.59
C GLY A 289 8.06 -23.26 -2.28
N ILE A 290 8.68 -24.17 -1.52
CA ILE A 290 9.94 -24.79 -1.87
C ILE A 290 9.67 -26.07 -2.66
N LEU A 291 9.68 -25.96 -3.98
CA LEU A 291 9.55 -27.12 -4.88
C LEU A 291 10.89 -27.63 -5.43
N GLY A 292 11.98 -26.96 -5.02
CA GLY A 292 13.32 -27.36 -5.35
C GLY A 292 13.75 -27.03 -6.78
N PRO A 293 14.95 -27.48 -7.18
CA PRO A 293 15.80 -28.40 -6.42
C PRO A 293 16.40 -27.79 -5.14
N VAL A 294 16.73 -28.64 -4.16
CA VAL A 294 17.45 -28.27 -2.93
C VAL A 294 18.74 -29.07 -2.89
N THR A 295 19.89 -28.42 -3.06
CA THR A 295 21.17 -29.12 -3.19
C THR A 295 22.27 -28.56 -2.32
N LEU A 296 23.13 -29.45 -1.82
CA LEU A 296 24.30 -29.12 -1.01
C LEU A 296 25.57 -29.45 -1.81
N ASN A 297 26.38 -28.43 -2.08
CA ASN A 297 27.61 -28.54 -2.87
C ASN A 297 28.85 -28.38 -1.98
N GLY A 298 29.97 -28.98 -2.40
CA GLY A 298 31.26 -28.86 -1.70
C GLY A 298 31.49 -29.93 -0.64
N LEU A 299 30.77 -31.05 -0.75
CA LEU A 299 31.06 -32.28 -0.01
C LEU A 299 32.15 -33.08 -0.73
N ASN A 300 32.78 -34.04 -0.06
CA ASN A 300 33.73 -34.98 -0.67
C ASN A 300 33.10 -35.78 -1.83
N GLU A 301 31.81 -36.10 -1.72
CA GLU A 301 31.00 -36.74 -2.77
C GLU A 301 30.57 -35.76 -3.89
N GLY A 302 31.00 -34.50 -3.83
CA GLY A 302 30.63 -33.45 -4.76
C GLY A 302 29.33 -32.75 -4.38
N ARG A 303 28.23 -33.15 -5.03
CA ARG A 303 26.89 -32.55 -4.88
C ARG A 303 25.90 -33.56 -4.35
N ARG A 304 25.20 -33.20 -3.28
CA ARG A 304 24.07 -33.96 -2.74
C ARG A 304 22.76 -33.28 -3.06
N ASP A 305 21.82 -34.02 -3.63
CA ASP A 305 20.44 -33.57 -3.79
C ASP A 305 19.61 -33.96 -2.56
N LEU A 306 18.94 -32.98 -1.96
CA LEU A 306 18.10 -33.14 -0.77
C LEU A 306 16.61 -33.18 -1.12
N SER A 307 16.22 -32.90 -2.37
CA SER A 307 14.81 -32.75 -2.77
C SER A 307 13.98 -34.01 -2.53
N TRP A 308 14.54 -35.19 -2.75
CA TRP A 308 13.84 -36.49 -2.62
C TRP A 308 14.10 -37.21 -1.29
N GLN A 309 14.61 -36.51 -0.29
CA GLN A 309 14.77 -37.08 1.05
C GLN A 309 13.46 -36.99 1.84
N LYS A 310 13.47 -37.56 3.05
CA LYS A 310 12.38 -37.35 4.00
C LYS A 310 12.40 -35.89 4.45
N TRP A 311 11.28 -35.21 4.27
CA TRP A 311 11.00 -33.87 4.77
C TRP A 311 9.88 -33.93 5.81
N SER A 312 10.09 -33.21 6.91
CA SER A 312 9.14 -32.97 7.98
C SER A 312 8.48 -31.61 7.76
N TYR A 313 7.16 -31.54 7.90
CA TYR A 313 6.38 -30.33 7.63
C TYR A 313 5.68 -29.84 8.89
N LYS A 314 5.70 -28.54 9.13
CA LYS A 314 4.89 -27.87 10.17
C LYS A 314 4.15 -26.69 9.56
N ILE A 315 2.82 -26.73 9.65
CA ILE A 315 1.95 -25.66 9.15
C ILE A 315 1.88 -24.56 10.22
N GLY A 316 2.25 -23.35 9.84
CA GLY A 316 2.15 -22.17 10.71
C GLY A 316 3.22 -22.07 11.79
N LEU A 317 3.01 -21.11 12.67
CA LEU A 317 3.87 -20.83 13.82
C LEU A 317 3.28 -21.41 15.11
N LYS A 318 4.13 -21.77 16.08
CA LYS A 318 3.70 -22.16 17.44
C LYS A 318 2.89 -21.03 18.07
N GLY A 319 3.32 -19.78 17.93
CA GLY A 319 2.59 -18.62 18.43
C GLY A 319 1.21 -18.41 17.78
N GLU A 320 1.02 -18.84 16.52
CA GLU A 320 -0.30 -18.87 15.88
C GLU A 320 -1.18 -19.95 16.52
N ALA A 321 -0.66 -21.17 16.70
CA ALA A 321 -1.40 -22.27 17.33
C ALA A 321 -1.79 -21.96 18.79
N LEU A 322 -0.93 -21.25 19.53
CA LEU A 322 -1.20 -20.76 20.89
C LEU A 322 -2.03 -19.47 20.92
N SER A 323 -2.37 -18.92 19.75
CA SER A 323 -3.15 -17.67 19.62
C SER A 323 -2.55 -16.52 20.44
N LEU A 324 -1.23 -16.32 20.40
CA LEU A 324 -0.53 -15.28 21.19
C LEU A 324 -0.99 -13.85 20.89
N HIS A 325 -1.61 -13.64 19.72
CA HIS A 325 -2.24 -12.38 19.32
C HIS A 325 -3.52 -12.06 20.11
N SER A 326 -4.13 -13.04 20.77
CA SER A 326 -5.35 -12.90 21.55
C SER A 326 -5.06 -12.67 23.04
N LEU A 327 -6.01 -12.06 23.75
CA LEU A 327 -5.91 -11.83 25.20
C LEU A 327 -5.71 -13.16 25.97
N SER A 328 -6.51 -14.17 25.67
CA SER A 328 -6.46 -15.49 26.33
C SER A 328 -5.19 -16.27 26.00
N GLY A 329 -4.79 -16.31 24.72
CA GLY A 329 -3.59 -17.02 24.29
C GLY A 329 -2.29 -16.38 24.79
N SER A 330 -2.27 -15.07 25.01
CA SER A 330 -1.07 -14.35 25.46
C SER A 330 -0.53 -14.79 26.83
N SER A 331 -1.34 -15.48 27.64
CA SER A 331 -0.95 -16.00 28.97
C SER A 331 -0.37 -17.41 28.93
N SER A 332 -0.31 -18.04 27.76
CA SER A 332 0.12 -19.45 27.60
C SER A 332 1.65 -19.64 27.57
N VAL A 333 2.43 -18.56 27.56
CA VAL A 333 3.89 -18.58 27.47
C VAL A 333 4.52 -17.61 28.46
N GLU A 334 5.77 -17.89 28.83
CA GLU A 334 6.59 -16.97 29.61
C GLU A 334 7.13 -15.86 28.71
N TRP A 335 6.91 -14.61 29.12
CA TRP A 335 7.37 -13.43 28.40
C TRP A 335 8.56 -12.79 29.11
N ALA A 336 9.65 -12.60 28.38
CA ALA A 336 10.79 -11.81 28.82
C ALA A 336 10.39 -10.32 28.96
N LYS A 337 10.92 -9.65 29.99
CA LYS A 337 10.61 -8.25 30.33
C LYS A 337 11.88 -7.47 30.62
N GLY A 338 11.79 -6.14 30.56
CA GLY A 338 12.90 -5.24 30.90
C GLY A 338 14.10 -5.45 29.98
N SER A 339 15.30 -5.57 30.55
CA SER A 339 16.55 -5.76 29.79
C SER A 339 16.65 -7.09 29.04
N LEU A 340 15.76 -8.06 29.32
CA LEU A 340 15.71 -9.36 28.66
C LEU A 340 14.85 -9.36 27.39
N VAL A 341 14.18 -8.26 27.06
CA VAL A 341 13.41 -8.12 25.82
C VAL A 341 14.36 -8.24 24.64
N ALA A 342 14.15 -9.27 23.82
CA ALA A 342 14.93 -9.50 22.62
C ALA A 342 14.88 -8.28 21.69
N GLN A 343 15.99 -8.00 21.03
CA GLN A 343 16.08 -6.96 20.01
C GLN A 343 16.77 -7.55 18.79
N ARG A 344 16.26 -7.23 17.61
CA ARG A 344 16.80 -7.69 16.32
C ARG A 344 16.95 -9.21 16.22
N GLN A 345 16.17 -9.95 17.01
CA GLN A 345 16.06 -11.39 16.90
C GLN A 345 14.95 -11.72 15.89
N PRO A 346 15.21 -12.62 14.92
CA PRO A 346 14.17 -13.10 14.02
C PRO A 346 13.16 -13.96 14.79
N LEU A 347 11.96 -14.12 14.22
CA LEU A 347 10.87 -14.92 14.77
C LEU A 347 10.62 -14.61 16.26
N THR A 348 10.25 -13.36 16.55
CA THR A 348 9.97 -12.92 17.92
C THR A 348 8.56 -12.34 18.01
N TRP A 349 7.81 -12.76 19.03
CA TRP A 349 6.55 -12.15 19.40
C TRP A 349 6.82 -11.04 20.41
N TYR A 350 6.26 -9.86 20.18
CA TYR A 350 6.26 -8.75 21.11
C TYR A 350 4.84 -8.43 21.54
N LYS A 351 4.65 -8.07 22.81
CA LYS A 351 3.38 -7.51 23.28
C LYS A 351 3.58 -6.33 24.22
N THR A 352 2.58 -5.45 24.23
CA THR A 352 2.48 -4.34 25.17
C THR A 352 1.02 -3.95 25.37
N THR A 353 0.75 -3.13 26.37
CA THR A 353 -0.59 -2.59 26.64
C THR A 353 -0.55 -1.06 26.66
N PHE A 354 -1.60 -0.41 26.13
CA PHE A 354 -1.65 1.05 26.07
C PHE A 354 -3.07 1.60 26.16
N SER A 355 -3.18 2.87 26.58
CA SER A 355 -4.45 3.61 26.59
C SER A 355 -4.68 4.32 25.25
N ALA A 356 -5.93 4.41 24.82
CA ALA A 356 -6.25 5.09 23.57
C ALA A 356 -5.90 6.59 23.67
N PRO A 357 -5.26 7.17 22.64
CA PRO A 357 -4.96 8.59 22.63
C PRO A 357 -6.25 9.43 22.56
N ALA A 358 -6.23 10.62 23.15
CA ALA A 358 -7.37 11.54 23.05
C ALA A 358 -7.64 12.01 21.60
N GLY A 359 -8.81 12.62 21.42
CA GLY A 359 -9.25 13.22 20.16
C GLY A 359 -9.75 12.22 19.13
N ASN A 360 -10.05 12.73 17.92
CA ASN A 360 -10.69 11.97 16.84
C ASN A 360 -9.81 11.79 15.60
N ALA A 361 -8.56 12.27 15.64
CA ALA A 361 -7.63 12.12 14.53
C ALA A 361 -7.38 10.63 14.23
N PRO A 362 -7.32 10.20 12.94
CA PRO A 362 -6.98 8.82 12.61
C PRO A 362 -5.61 8.41 13.15
N LEU A 363 -5.42 7.13 13.41
CA LEU A 363 -4.24 6.59 14.06
C LEU A 363 -3.49 5.62 13.17
N ALA A 364 -2.18 5.54 13.37
CA ALA A 364 -1.35 4.49 12.80
C ALA A 364 -0.23 4.09 13.76
N LEU A 365 0.38 2.93 13.54
CA LEU A 365 1.66 2.56 14.12
C LEU A 365 2.78 2.94 13.17
N ASP A 366 3.77 3.67 13.65
CA ASP A 366 5.05 3.82 12.97
C ASP A 366 5.92 2.60 13.26
N MET A 367 6.15 1.79 12.22
CA MET A 367 6.88 0.52 12.33
C MET A 367 8.28 0.62 11.72
N ASN A 368 8.81 1.83 11.46
CA ASN A 368 10.07 1.99 10.70
C ASN A 368 11.30 1.30 11.32
N SER A 369 11.27 1.00 12.63
CA SER A 369 12.33 0.27 13.34
C SER A 369 12.22 -1.26 13.25
N MET A 370 11.16 -1.76 12.60
CA MET A 370 10.83 -3.18 12.50
C MET A 370 11.25 -3.76 11.15
N GLY A 371 11.14 -5.09 11.01
CA GLY A 371 11.55 -5.83 9.82
C GLY A 371 10.35 -6.19 8.95
N LYS A 372 9.74 -7.33 9.28
CA LYS A 372 8.56 -7.90 8.60
C LYS A 372 7.73 -8.69 9.60
N GLY A 373 6.44 -8.83 9.38
CA GLY A 373 5.60 -9.78 10.12
C GLY A 373 4.14 -9.36 10.14
N GLN A 374 3.49 -9.46 11.29
CA GLN A 374 2.06 -9.18 11.44
C GLN A 374 1.75 -8.41 12.73
N ILE A 375 0.68 -7.61 12.71
CA ILE A 375 0.27 -6.75 13.82
C ILE A 375 -1.17 -7.07 14.22
N TRP A 376 -1.45 -7.10 15.53
CA TRP A 376 -2.78 -7.20 16.10
C TRP A 376 -3.01 -6.17 17.20
N ILE A 377 -4.24 -5.67 17.27
CA ILE A 377 -4.74 -4.85 18.37
C ILE A 377 -6.01 -5.49 18.91
N ASN A 378 -6.03 -5.80 20.22
CA ASN A 378 -7.16 -6.45 20.88
C ASN A 378 -7.63 -7.74 20.17
N GLY A 379 -6.68 -8.52 19.64
CA GLY A 379 -6.94 -9.72 18.85
C GLY A 379 -7.36 -9.48 17.39
N GLN A 380 -7.67 -8.24 17.00
CA GLN A 380 -8.00 -7.88 15.62
C GLN A 380 -6.72 -7.65 14.81
N SER A 381 -6.61 -8.32 13.66
CA SER A 381 -5.41 -8.22 12.82
C SER A 381 -5.40 -6.93 12.01
N ILE A 382 -4.41 -6.09 12.27
CA ILE A 382 -4.12 -4.86 11.51
C ILE A 382 -3.57 -5.21 10.12
N GLY A 383 -2.90 -6.36 10.02
CA GLY A 383 -2.36 -6.90 8.78
C GLY A 383 -0.85 -7.09 8.82
N ARG A 384 -0.27 -7.36 7.66
CA ARG A 384 1.17 -7.56 7.52
C ARG A 384 1.93 -6.25 7.68
N HIS A 385 3.12 -6.30 8.25
CA HIS A 385 4.08 -5.19 8.16
C HIS A 385 5.34 -5.64 7.42
N TRP A 386 5.91 -4.76 6.60
CA TRP A 386 7.17 -5.00 5.92
C TRP A 386 7.98 -3.71 5.65
N PRO A 387 8.26 -2.87 6.68
CA PRO A 387 8.99 -1.62 6.53
C PRO A 387 10.47 -1.79 6.09
N ALA A 388 11.05 -2.98 6.26
CA ALA A 388 12.37 -3.30 5.73
C ALA A 388 12.40 -3.40 4.19
N TYR A 389 11.26 -3.68 3.53
CA TYR A 389 11.18 -3.65 2.08
C TYR A 389 11.16 -2.19 1.61
N LYS A 390 12.29 -1.71 1.09
CA LYS A 390 12.45 -0.34 0.61
C LYS A 390 11.81 -0.13 -0.76
N ALA A 391 11.11 0.99 -0.91
CA ALA A 391 10.52 1.39 -2.18
C ALA A 391 11.62 1.70 -3.20
N SER A 392 11.47 1.20 -4.42
CA SER A 392 12.35 1.46 -5.55
C SER A 392 11.52 1.91 -6.77
N GLY A 393 12.17 2.51 -7.75
CA GLY A 393 11.53 3.00 -8.97
C GLY A 393 11.96 4.42 -9.34
N ASN A 394 11.15 5.09 -10.16
CA ASN A 394 11.38 6.47 -10.56
C ASN A 394 10.52 7.44 -9.74
N CYS A 395 11.17 8.20 -8.87
CA CYS A 395 10.52 9.23 -8.03
C CYS A 395 10.91 10.66 -8.42
N GLY A 396 11.06 10.92 -9.72
CA GLY A 396 11.33 12.25 -10.24
C GLY A 396 10.12 13.20 -10.15
N ALA A 397 10.38 14.50 -10.36
CA ALA A 397 9.30 15.48 -10.49
C ALA A 397 8.38 15.12 -11.67
N CYS A 398 7.07 15.29 -11.48
CA CYS A 398 6.08 14.99 -12.52
C CYS A 398 5.16 16.17 -12.79
N ASN A 399 4.55 16.17 -13.98
CA ASN A 399 3.59 17.18 -14.43
C ASN A 399 2.24 16.51 -14.76
N TYR A 400 1.13 17.19 -14.46
CA TYR A 400 -0.22 16.73 -14.79
C TYR A 400 -0.46 16.57 -16.30
N ALA A 401 0.24 17.37 -17.12
CA ALA A 401 0.04 17.41 -18.55
C ALA A 401 0.59 16.17 -19.27
N GLY A 402 -0.07 15.79 -20.36
CA GLY A 402 0.24 14.60 -21.16
C GLY A 402 -0.30 13.30 -20.58
N THR A 403 -0.12 12.22 -21.34
CA THR A 403 -0.60 10.88 -20.95
C THR A 403 -0.02 10.46 -19.60
N PHE A 404 -0.87 9.93 -18.73
CA PHE A 404 -0.49 9.40 -17.43
C PHE A 404 -0.21 7.89 -17.55
N ARG A 405 0.82 7.44 -16.82
CA ARG A 405 1.12 6.02 -16.54
C ARG A 405 1.37 5.91 -15.04
N GLU A 406 1.14 4.74 -14.47
CA GLU A 406 1.27 4.44 -13.04
C GLU A 406 2.65 4.81 -12.47
N ASN A 407 3.71 4.69 -13.27
CA ASN A 407 5.07 5.04 -12.90
C ASN A 407 5.47 6.51 -13.14
N LYS A 408 4.55 7.37 -13.60
CA LYS A 408 4.86 8.77 -13.95
C LYS A 408 5.14 9.67 -12.74
N CYS A 409 4.47 9.42 -11.62
CA CYS A 409 4.51 10.26 -10.42
C CYS A 409 4.81 9.42 -9.17
N GLY A 410 5.83 8.57 -9.23
CA GLY A 410 6.28 7.80 -8.07
C GLY A 410 6.80 8.70 -6.95
N THR A 411 6.59 8.29 -5.69
CA THR A 411 7.13 8.98 -4.51
C THR A 411 7.71 7.97 -3.51
N ASN A 412 8.43 8.46 -2.50
CA ASN A 412 8.97 7.68 -1.39
C ASN A 412 10.06 6.64 -1.75
N CYS A 413 10.71 6.75 -2.91
CA CYS A 413 11.85 5.88 -3.24
C CYS A 413 12.94 5.98 -2.17
N GLY A 414 13.52 4.84 -1.77
CA GLY A 414 14.53 4.71 -0.72
C GLY A 414 13.96 4.58 0.70
N GLU A 415 12.70 4.99 0.92
CA GLU A 415 12.01 4.83 2.20
C GLU A 415 11.40 3.42 2.33
N ALA A 416 10.87 3.10 3.52
CA ALA A 416 9.99 1.94 3.69
C ALA A 416 8.80 2.02 2.71
N SER A 417 8.56 0.94 1.95
CA SER A 417 7.40 0.85 1.05
C SER A 417 6.09 1.17 1.76
N GLN A 418 5.95 0.71 3.00
CA GLN A 418 4.96 1.18 3.96
C GLN A 418 5.58 1.32 5.36
N ARG A 419 5.54 2.54 5.88
CA ARG A 419 6.03 2.87 7.24
C ARG A 419 4.92 2.85 8.29
N TRP A 420 3.77 3.41 7.94
CA TRP A 420 2.64 3.60 8.87
C TRP A 420 1.54 2.58 8.60
N TYR A 421 1.05 1.96 9.67
CA TYR A 421 0.06 0.88 9.62
C TYR A 421 -1.22 1.34 10.33
N HIS A 422 -2.31 1.48 9.58
CA HIS A 422 -3.56 2.09 10.06
C HIS A 422 -4.17 1.33 11.25
N VAL A 423 -4.49 2.07 12.31
CA VAL A 423 -5.19 1.59 13.49
C VAL A 423 -6.60 2.21 13.54
N PRO A 424 -7.66 1.43 13.28
CA PRO A 424 -9.03 1.91 13.40
C PRO A 424 -9.33 2.33 14.85
N ARG A 425 -9.80 3.57 15.02
CA ARG A 425 -10.23 4.11 16.33
C ARG A 425 -11.25 3.22 17.03
N SER A 426 -12.15 2.61 16.26
CA SER A 426 -13.22 1.72 16.75
C SER A 426 -12.71 0.38 17.29
N TRP A 427 -11.44 0.03 17.08
CA TRP A 427 -10.83 -1.18 17.63
C TRP A 427 -10.20 -0.94 19.01
N LEU A 428 -10.20 0.31 19.49
CA LEU A 428 -9.59 0.70 20.75
C LEU A 428 -10.62 0.84 21.86
N ASN A 429 -10.30 0.26 23.01
CA ASN A 429 -10.90 0.57 24.30
C ASN A 429 -10.24 1.83 24.89
N PRO A 430 -10.86 2.52 25.87
CA PRO A 430 -10.24 3.67 26.53
C PRO A 430 -8.87 3.36 27.15
N THR A 431 -8.74 2.21 27.81
CA THR A 431 -7.52 1.70 28.45
C THR A 431 -7.27 0.25 28.08
N ASP A 432 -6.10 -0.27 28.45
CA ASP A 432 -5.76 -1.71 28.40
C ASP A 432 -5.88 -2.35 27.01
N ASN A 433 -5.54 -1.58 25.96
CA ASN A 433 -5.46 -2.11 24.61
C ASN A 433 -4.22 -2.99 24.48
N LEU A 434 -4.41 -4.25 24.09
CA LEU A 434 -3.32 -5.18 23.82
C LEU A 434 -2.82 -4.96 22.39
N LEU A 435 -1.55 -4.57 22.24
CA LEU A 435 -0.83 -4.58 20.97
C LEU A 435 0.08 -5.81 20.95
N VAL A 436 -0.06 -6.64 19.92
CA VAL A 436 0.82 -7.79 19.65
C VAL A 436 1.44 -7.63 18.28
N VAL A 437 2.75 -7.88 18.18
CA VAL A 437 3.51 -7.84 16.93
C VAL A 437 4.28 -9.14 16.81
N PHE A 438 4.09 -9.86 15.70
CA PHE A 438 5.04 -10.89 15.28
C PHE A 438 6.10 -10.23 14.39
N GLU A 439 7.37 -10.38 14.75
CA GLU A 439 8.53 -9.91 14.01
C GLU A 439 9.29 -11.11 13.43
N GLU A 440 9.23 -11.23 12.12
CA GLU A 440 9.75 -12.32 11.32
C GLU A 440 11.26 -12.19 11.07
N SER A 441 11.73 -10.98 10.75
CA SER A 441 13.10 -10.73 10.25
C SER A 441 14.06 -10.18 11.31
N GLY A 442 13.53 -9.51 12.32
CA GLY A 442 14.26 -8.87 13.41
C GLY A 442 14.15 -7.35 13.37
N GLY A 443 13.68 -6.77 14.47
CA GLY A 443 13.45 -5.33 14.63
C GLY A 443 13.71 -4.86 16.06
N ASP A 444 13.71 -3.54 16.27
CA ASP A 444 13.75 -2.95 17.60
C ASP A 444 12.34 -2.42 17.99
N PRO A 445 11.63 -3.10 18.90
CA PRO A 445 10.27 -2.72 19.27
C PRO A 445 10.22 -1.36 19.96
N ASN A 446 11.33 -0.88 20.55
CA ASN A 446 11.36 0.42 21.23
C ASN A 446 11.21 1.61 20.27
N GLY A 447 11.47 1.40 18.98
CA GLY A 447 11.23 2.42 17.94
C GLY A 447 9.77 2.48 17.47
N ILE A 448 8.91 1.54 17.86
CA ILE A 448 7.49 1.56 17.52
C ILE A 448 6.81 2.70 18.27
N SER A 449 6.01 3.49 17.57
CA SER A 449 5.20 4.56 18.19
C SER A 449 3.81 4.64 17.58
N LEU A 450 2.84 5.07 18.38
CA LEU A 450 1.52 5.43 17.88
C LEU A 450 1.58 6.86 17.32
N VAL A 451 1.02 7.08 16.13
CA VAL A 451 0.99 8.39 15.46
C VAL A 451 -0.45 8.79 15.14
N ARG A 452 -0.72 10.10 15.17
CA ARG A 452 -1.96 10.72 14.71
C ARG A 452 -1.76 11.31 13.32
N ARG A 453 -2.71 11.09 12.43
CA ARG A 453 -2.73 11.72 11.11
C ARG A 453 -3.45 13.07 11.18
N GLU A 454 -2.71 14.15 10.93
CA GLU A 454 -3.21 15.51 11.08
C GLU A 454 -2.88 16.38 9.86
N THR A 455 -3.58 17.50 9.72
CA THR A 455 -3.25 18.51 8.71
C THR A 455 -2.07 19.34 9.20
N ASP A 456 -0.99 19.34 8.41
CA ASP A 456 0.20 20.12 8.68
C ASP A 456 0.05 21.57 8.20
N SER A 457 -0.33 21.73 6.94
CA SER A 457 -0.52 23.04 6.31
C SER A 457 -1.66 23.01 5.30
N VAL A 458 -2.29 24.17 5.11
CA VAL A 458 -3.32 24.41 4.11
C VAL A 458 -2.93 25.62 3.28
N CYS A 459 -2.98 25.50 1.96
CA CYS A 459 -2.77 26.59 1.02
C CYS A 459 -3.74 26.47 -0.16
N ALA A 460 -3.78 27.47 -1.04
CA ALA A 460 -4.50 27.39 -2.30
C ALA A 460 -3.90 28.37 -3.30
N ASP A 461 -3.95 28.02 -4.58
CA ASP A 461 -3.58 28.91 -5.67
C ASP A 461 -4.85 29.45 -6.34
N ILE A 462 -4.92 30.77 -6.54
CA ILE A 462 -6.02 31.43 -7.24
C ILE A 462 -5.47 32.19 -8.43
N TYR A 463 -5.99 31.89 -9.62
CA TYR A 463 -5.69 32.64 -10.83
C TYR A 463 -6.66 33.82 -10.99
N GLU A 464 -6.19 34.91 -11.62
CA GLU A 464 -7.00 36.12 -11.90
C GLU A 464 -8.34 35.78 -12.59
N TRP A 465 -8.33 34.78 -13.47
CA TRP A 465 -9.48 34.30 -14.23
C TRP A 465 -9.99 32.93 -13.74
N GLN A 466 -9.84 32.61 -12.45
CA GLN A 466 -10.27 31.33 -11.89
C GLN A 466 -11.80 31.14 -12.07
N PRO A 467 -12.24 30.08 -12.78
CA PRO A 467 -13.65 29.75 -12.88
C PRO A 467 -14.23 29.47 -11.49
N THR A 468 -15.38 30.07 -11.19
CA THR A 468 -16.02 29.97 -9.87
C THR A 468 -17.50 29.70 -10.04
N LEU A 469 -17.91 28.49 -9.67
CA LEU A 469 -19.31 28.05 -9.76
C LEU A 469 -20.28 28.99 -9.03
N MET A 470 -19.91 29.43 -7.82
CA MET A 470 -20.72 30.35 -7.03
C MET A 470 -20.92 31.71 -7.72
N ASN A 471 -19.90 32.21 -8.44
CA ASN A 471 -20.02 33.46 -9.19
C ASN A 471 -20.98 33.28 -10.37
N TYR A 472 -20.92 32.13 -11.05
CA TYR A 472 -21.89 31.77 -12.08
C TYR A 472 -23.32 31.69 -11.54
N GLU A 473 -23.57 30.98 -10.43
CA GLU A 473 -24.90 30.88 -9.82
C GLU A 473 -25.47 32.25 -9.39
N MET A 474 -24.63 33.12 -8.82
CA MET A 474 -25.03 34.47 -8.45
C MET A 474 -25.36 35.36 -9.66
N GLN A 475 -24.66 35.18 -10.78
CA GLN A 475 -24.93 35.90 -12.03
C GLN A 475 -26.17 35.35 -12.75
N ALA A 476 -26.29 34.02 -12.85
CA ALA A 476 -27.42 33.35 -13.48
C ALA A 476 -28.74 33.61 -12.73
N SER A 477 -28.69 33.76 -11.40
CA SER A 477 -29.87 34.12 -10.59
C SER A 477 -30.21 35.62 -10.58
N GLY A 478 -29.44 36.47 -11.29
CA GLY A 478 -29.65 37.91 -11.31
C GLY A 478 -29.33 38.63 -10.00
N LYS A 479 -28.76 37.94 -9.01
CA LYS A 479 -28.37 38.53 -7.72
C LYS A 479 -27.18 39.50 -7.85
N VAL A 480 -26.35 39.33 -8.89
CA VAL A 480 -25.18 40.16 -9.14
C VAL A 480 -25.02 40.42 -10.63
N ASN A 481 -25.00 41.70 -11.02
CA ASN A 481 -24.84 42.13 -12.42
C ASN A 481 -23.40 42.53 -12.80
N LYS A 482 -22.42 42.25 -11.93
CA LYS A 482 -21.00 42.58 -12.14
C LYS A 482 -20.09 41.36 -12.04
N PRO A 483 -18.92 41.37 -12.69
CA PRO A 483 -17.90 40.35 -12.50
C PRO A 483 -17.48 40.27 -11.02
N LEU A 484 -17.47 39.07 -10.47
CA LEU A 484 -17.05 38.82 -9.10
C LEU A 484 -15.60 38.33 -9.10
N ARG A 485 -14.80 38.84 -8.17
CA ARG A 485 -13.43 38.36 -7.97
C ARG A 485 -13.46 36.91 -7.47
N PRO A 486 -12.54 36.05 -7.92
CA PRO A 486 -12.41 34.71 -7.35
C PRO A 486 -12.13 34.79 -5.85
N LYS A 487 -12.73 33.89 -5.08
CA LYS A 487 -12.50 33.73 -3.64
C LYS A 487 -12.21 32.27 -3.35
N VAL A 488 -11.32 32.02 -2.39
CA VAL A 488 -11.08 30.69 -1.83
C VAL A 488 -11.50 30.68 -0.37
N HIS A 489 -12.01 29.54 0.08
CA HIS A 489 -12.27 29.30 1.49
C HIS A 489 -11.36 28.17 1.96
N LEU A 490 -10.49 28.48 2.92
CA LEU A 490 -9.59 27.51 3.53
C LEU A 490 -10.22 26.98 4.81
N GLU A 491 -10.18 25.67 4.98
CA GLU A 491 -10.67 24.98 6.16
C GLU A 491 -9.64 23.95 6.62
N CYS A 492 -9.26 24.02 7.90
CA CYS A 492 -8.51 22.97 8.57
C CYS A 492 -9.48 21.86 9.04
N ASP A 493 -9.03 20.61 9.02
CA ASP A 493 -9.79 19.51 9.63
C ASP A 493 -10.02 19.81 11.12
N MET A 494 -11.21 19.48 11.62
CA MET A 494 -11.76 19.95 12.89
C MET A 494 -10.81 19.80 14.09
N GLN A 495 -10.09 20.88 14.41
CA GLN A 495 -9.81 21.39 15.77
C GLN A 495 -9.13 22.78 15.80
N GLY A 496 -9.04 23.52 14.69
CA GLY A 496 -8.44 24.86 14.67
C GLY A 496 -9.21 25.84 13.79
N ARG A 497 -9.65 26.94 14.41
CA ARG A 497 -10.30 28.16 13.87
C ARG A 497 -10.36 28.29 12.34
N LYS A 498 -11.58 28.50 11.82
CA LYS A 498 -11.81 29.05 10.47
C LYS A 498 -11.15 30.43 10.36
N SER A 499 -10.13 30.56 9.53
CA SER A 499 -9.65 31.87 9.05
C SER A 499 -10.30 32.16 7.71
N ARG A 500 -11.11 33.22 7.64
CA ARG A 500 -11.50 33.85 6.38
C ARG A 500 -10.32 34.71 5.91
N LEU A 501 -9.81 34.46 4.72
CA LEU A 501 -8.94 35.38 3.96
C LEU A 501 -9.71 35.90 2.75
#